data_AF-A0A8T7KE04-F1
#
_entry.id   AF-A0A8T7KE04-F1
#
_cell.length_a   1.000
_cell.length_b   1.000
_cell.length_c   1.000
_cell.angle_alpha   90.00
_cell.angle_beta   90.00
_cell.angle_gamma   90.00
#
_symmetry.space_group_name_H-M   'P 1'
#
loop_
_entity.id
_entity.type
_entity.pdbx_description
1 polymer ?
#
loop_
_entity_poly.entity_id
_entity_poly.type
_entity_poly.pdbx_seq_one_letter_code
_entity_poly.pdbx_strand_id
1 'polypeptide(L)'
;MTPWPAKPFIYEINTWVWLNTLSRRYQQPITLGTVPDAVLDELAATGLDAVWLMGVWQRSAEARRSALNYKHEYAHALPDLSDEDVIGSAYAIYAYEVEPLLGGRAELAALRERLQARGLRLMLDFVPNHTSADSLWLREHPGYFVQGTPRDLSKRGDMFFSTLDHWGRTTIVAHGRDPYFPPWIDTAQLNAFDADYRRQTIQTLSDIAAQCDGVRCDMAMLMLNSIFGQTWIGHVDDAPETEYWAEVISHVKDAAPDFLFIAEAYWGLEFTLQQQGFDYTYDKVLYDRIAEGSIEKVYDHLNAIHEFQKRSVRFVENHDEPRANAHFGEAKTRAATALICTLPGMALLHDGQLEGRRVKLPVQLARQPEEALNGTLRSYYQALLQETRAPIYQQGEWQLFDMVNGGLLAYGWRSADAARLIIVNLKGEAQQGIVNLGGWDWLSAATWELRSVLGSSRTTRAGKELVKSGLAVEVEPYTAIIYHVERA
;
A
#
# COMPACT_ATOMS: atom_id res chain seq x y z
N MET A 1 -22.81 3.27 5.98
CA MET A 1 -21.77 3.96 5.20
C MET A 1 -21.99 3.66 3.73
N THR A 2 -21.47 4.49 2.82
CA THR A 2 -21.44 4.12 1.40
C THR A 2 -20.44 2.97 1.19
N PRO A 3 -20.72 2.02 0.28
CA PRO A 3 -19.79 0.95 -0.05
C PRO A 3 -18.45 1.52 -0.54
N TRP A 4 -17.38 0.74 -0.41
CA TRP A 4 -16.11 1.07 -1.04
C TRP A 4 -16.29 1.16 -2.57
N PRO A 5 -15.66 2.14 -3.25
CA PRO A 5 -15.63 2.18 -4.70
C PRO A 5 -14.88 0.96 -5.26
N ALA A 6 -15.16 0.58 -6.51
CA ALA A 6 -14.50 -0.57 -7.14
C ALA A 6 -12.99 -0.36 -7.34
N LYS A 7 -12.59 0.89 -7.56
CA LYS A 7 -11.20 1.36 -7.64
C LYS A 7 -10.95 2.44 -6.58
N PRO A 8 -10.63 2.07 -5.33
CA PRO A 8 -10.31 3.03 -4.28
C PRO A 8 -8.96 3.72 -4.53
N PHE A 9 -8.86 4.97 -4.09
CA PHE A 9 -7.61 5.71 -3.95
C PHE A 9 -7.27 5.87 -2.47
N ILE A 10 -6.17 5.23 -2.05
CA ILE A 10 -5.68 5.24 -0.67
C ILE A 10 -4.44 6.12 -0.58
N TYR A 11 -4.38 6.94 0.47
CA TYR A 11 -3.21 7.76 0.78
C TYR A 11 -2.54 7.30 2.07
N GLU A 12 -1.35 6.74 1.93
CA GLU A 12 -0.54 6.24 3.03
C GLU A 12 0.23 7.36 3.71
N ILE A 13 0.06 7.46 5.03
CA ILE A 13 0.66 8.47 5.89
C ILE A 13 1.45 7.80 7.01
N ASN A 14 2.73 8.14 7.15
CA ASN A 14 3.45 7.87 8.39
C ASN A 14 2.94 8.84 9.47
N THR A 15 2.12 8.32 10.39
CA THR A 15 1.37 9.14 11.36
C THR A 15 2.27 10.03 12.21
N TRP A 16 3.38 9.49 12.71
CA TRP A 16 4.29 10.23 13.58
C TRP A 16 4.98 11.36 12.85
N VAL A 17 5.51 11.08 11.66
CA VAL A 17 6.15 12.08 10.80
C VAL A 17 5.16 13.17 10.41
N TRP A 18 3.93 12.80 10.08
CA TRP A 18 2.88 13.74 9.69
C TRP A 18 2.51 14.66 10.85
N LEU A 19 2.18 14.12 12.02
CA LEU A 19 1.82 14.93 13.19
C LEU A 19 3.00 15.78 13.69
N ASN A 20 4.24 15.27 13.62
CA ASN A 20 5.44 16.06 13.93
C ASN A 20 5.63 17.23 12.95
N THR A 21 5.43 16.98 11.65
CA THR A 21 5.50 18.02 10.61
C THR A 21 4.43 19.09 10.82
N LEU A 22 3.19 18.68 11.12
CA LEU A 22 2.10 19.60 11.45
C LEU A 22 2.39 20.39 12.73
N SER A 23 2.94 19.74 13.76
CA SER A 23 3.29 20.40 15.01
C SER A 23 4.29 21.54 14.82
N ARG A 24 5.27 21.34 13.93
CA ARG A 24 6.21 22.39 13.54
C ARG A 24 5.55 23.48 12.70
N ARG A 25 4.76 23.11 11.69
CA ARG A 25 4.05 24.05 10.81
C ARG A 25 3.14 25.00 11.61
N TYR A 26 2.44 24.47 12.61
CA TYR A 26 1.48 25.21 13.42
C TYR A 26 2.05 25.70 14.77
N GLN A 27 3.33 25.43 15.05
CA GLN A 27 4.04 25.85 16.27
C GLN A 27 3.34 25.44 17.58
N GLN A 28 2.68 24.28 17.59
CA GLN A 28 2.03 23.70 18.76
C GLN A 28 1.98 22.18 18.62
N PRO A 29 1.93 21.40 19.72
CA PRO A 29 1.74 19.96 19.62
C PRO A 29 0.44 19.61 18.90
N ILE A 30 0.52 18.77 17.88
CA ILE A 30 -0.62 18.23 17.14
C ILE A 30 -0.69 16.71 17.39
N THR A 31 -1.88 16.27 17.74
CA THR A 31 -2.30 14.88 17.98
C THR A 31 -3.37 14.50 16.94
N LEU A 32 -3.85 13.25 16.95
CA LEU A 32 -4.90 12.79 16.02
C LEU A 32 -6.16 13.66 16.12
N GLY A 33 -6.59 14.03 17.33
CA GLY A 33 -7.80 14.79 17.58
C GLY A 33 -7.67 16.27 17.24
N THR A 34 -6.45 16.80 17.20
CA THR A 34 -6.16 18.24 17.03
C THR A 34 -5.58 18.60 15.67
N VAL A 35 -5.49 17.65 14.73
CA VAL A 35 -5.16 17.95 13.32
C VAL A 35 -6.07 19.09 12.83
N PRO A 36 -5.56 20.21 12.30
CA PRO A 36 -6.41 21.32 11.89
C PRO A 36 -7.37 20.95 10.76
N ASP A 37 -8.59 21.48 10.80
CA ASP A 37 -9.62 21.19 9.78
C ASP A 37 -9.15 21.50 8.36
N ALA A 38 -8.39 22.58 8.17
CA ALA A 38 -7.83 22.95 6.87
C ALA A 38 -6.93 21.86 6.26
N VAL A 39 -6.21 21.09 7.09
CA VAL A 39 -5.38 19.96 6.62
C VAL A 39 -6.26 18.80 6.14
N LEU A 40 -7.36 18.53 6.85
CA LEU A 40 -8.32 17.50 6.46
C LEU A 40 -9.10 17.92 5.20
N ASP A 41 -9.42 19.21 5.06
CA ASP A 41 -10.04 19.77 3.86
C ASP A 41 -9.10 19.67 2.64
N GLU A 42 -7.80 19.95 2.83
CA GLU A 42 -6.76 19.76 1.81
C GLU A 42 -6.69 18.29 1.36
N LEU A 43 -6.71 17.33 2.29
CA LEU A 43 -6.74 15.90 1.96
C LEU A 43 -8.01 15.54 1.19
N ALA A 44 -9.19 15.97 1.63
CA ALA A 44 -10.45 15.65 0.97
C ALA A 44 -10.54 16.25 -0.46
N ALA A 45 -9.98 17.44 -0.67
CA ALA A 45 -10.00 18.12 -1.96
C ALA A 45 -9.23 17.37 -3.07
N THR A 46 -8.31 16.47 -2.70
CA THR A 46 -7.57 15.65 -3.68
C THR A 46 -8.45 14.60 -4.38
N GLY A 47 -9.58 14.23 -3.77
CA GLY A 47 -10.46 13.18 -4.29
C GLY A 47 -10.05 11.75 -3.91
N LEU A 48 -9.23 11.58 -2.86
CA LEU A 48 -8.96 10.30 -2.23
C LEU A 48 -10.22 9.68 -1.60
N ASP A 49 -10.22 8.36 -1.45
CA ASP A 49 -11.30 7.61 -0.79
C ASP A 49 -11.00 7.27 0.67
N ALA A 50 -9.72 7.12 1.00
CA ALA A 50 -9.26 6.86 2.36
C ALA A 50 -7.85 7.37 2.64
N VAL A 51 -7.58 7.61 3.91
CA VAL A 51 -6.22 7.74 4.44
C VAL A 51 -5.85 6.48 5.22
N TRP A 52 -4.65 5.97 5.00
CA TRP A 52 -4.06 4.91 5.79
C TRP A 52 -3.03 5.51 6.75
N LEU A 53 -3.30 5.42 8.05
CA LEU A 53 -2.40 5.88 9.10
C LEU A 53 -1.50 4.73 9.57
N MET A 54 -0.24 4.77 9.15
CA MET A 54 0.79 3.82 9.57
C MET A 54 1.33 4.20 10.95
N GLY A 55 1.48 3.20 11.82
CA GLY A 55 2.19 3.33 13.12
C GLY A 55 1.40 4.01 14.24
N VAL A 56 0.08 3.80 14.31
CA VAL A 56 -0.79 4.34 15.38
C VAL A 56 -0.71 3.57 16.70
N TRP A 57 -0.25 2.31 16.65
CA TRP A 57 -0.21 1.42 17.81
C TRP A 57 0.89 1.79 18.79
N GLN A 58 0.73 1.38 20.04
CA GLN A 58 1.67 1.65 21.12
C GLN A 58 3.05 1.07 20.78
N ARG A 59 4.07 1.93 20.93
CA ARG A 59 5.44 1.60 20.54
C ARG A 59 6.24 0.96 21.67
N SER A 60 7.15 0.08 21.29
CA SER A 60 8.04 -0.62 22.21
C SER A 60 9.25 0.23 22.62
N ALA A 61 9.49 0.30 23.93
CA ALA A 61 10.68 0.94 24.47
C ALA A 61 11.95 0.16 24.13
N GLU A 62 11.88 -1.18 24.08
CA GLU A 62 12.99 -2.04 23.67
C GLU A 62 13.29 -1.88 22.18
N ALA A 63 12.27 -1.85 21.31
CA ALA A 63 12.46 -1.61 19.88
C ALA A 63 13.06 -0.22 19.62
N ARG A 64 12.67 0.80 20.37
CA ARG A 64 13.33 2.11 20.33
C ARG A 64 14.80 2.02 20.74
N ARG A 65 15.11 1.29 21.83
CA ARG A 65 16.51 1.11 22.29
C ARG A 65 17.34 0.39 21.23
N SER A 66 16.80 -0.65 20.61
CA SER A 66 17.43 -1.35 19.49
C SER A 66 17.70 -0.38 18.34
N ALA A 67 16.69 0.37 17.90
CA ALA A 67 16.80 1.32 16.80
C ALA A 67 17.85 2.42 17.02
N LEU A 68 18.06 2.87 18.26
CA LEU A 68 19.11 3.85 18.61
C LEU A 68 20.53 3.33 18.33
N ASN A 69 20.77 2.02 18.39
CA ASN A 69 22.07 1.45 18.03
C ASN A 69 22.39 1.60 16.54
N TYR A 70 21.35 1.71 15.70
CA TYR A 70 21.45 1.84 14.24
C TYR A 70 21.26 3.28 13.76
N LYS A 71 21.36 4.27 14.66
CA LYS A 71 21.18 5.71 14.34
C LYS A 71 22.00 6.19 13.14
N HIS A 72 23.21 5.66 12.98
CA HIS A 72 24.10 5.97 11.87
C HIS A 72 23.53 5.59 10.50
N GLU A 73 22.68 4.57 10.43
CA GLU A 73 22.02 4.15 9.19
C GLU A 73 20.95 5.16 8.76
N TYR A 74 20.36 5.91 9.69
CA TYR A 74 19.31 6.89 9.38
C TYR A 74 19.85 8.25 8.91
N ALA A 75 21.16 8.50 9.05
CA ALA A 75 21.80 9.77 8.73
C ALA A 75 21.67 10.17 7.25
N HIS A 76 21.47 9.21 6.35
CA HIS A 76 21.23 9.49 4.94
C HIS A 76 19.89 10.21 4.71
N ALA A 77 18.88 9.94 5.55
CA ALA A 77 17.56 10.55 5.45
C ALA A 77 17.46 11.83 6.29
N LEU A 78 18.16 11.88 7.42
CA LEU A 78 18.08 12.98 8.37
C LEU A 78 19.46 13.29 8.96
N PRO A 79 20.32 14.06 8.26
CA PRO A 79 21.72 14.24 8.67
C PRO A 79 21.91 14.91 10.04
N ASP A 80 20.92 15.69 10.49
CA ASP A 80 20.91 16.41 11.76
C ASP A 80 20.16 15.65 12.87
N LEU A 81 20.00 14.32 12.75
CA LEU A 81 19.14 13.57 13.65
C LEU A 81 19.58 13.56 15.13
N SER A 82 18.62 13.73 16.03
CA SER A 82 18.79 13.55 17.47
C SER A 82 18.25 12.19 17.91
N ASP A 83 18.46 11.83 19.18
CA ASP A 83 17.89 10.59 19.74
C ASP A 83 16.36 10.68 19.89
N GLU A 84 15.82 11.90 19.98
CA GLU A 84 14.37 12.14 20.05
C GLU A 84 13.69 11.86 18.70
N ASP A 85 14.41 11.97 17.59
CA ASP A 85 13.90 11.63 16.27
C ASP A 85 13.71 10.11 16.10
N VAL A 86 14.40 9.27 16.89
CA VAL A 86 14.33 7.81 16.80
C VAL A 86 13.28 7.28 17.77
N ILE A 87 12.20 6.71 17.22
CA ILE A 87 11.01 6.25 17.96
C ILE A 87 10.78 4.73 17.89
N GLY A 88 11.70 3.96 17.29
CA GLY A 88 11.59 2.50 17.14
C GLY A 88 10.81 2.09 15.89
N SER A 89 10.71 0.81 15.53
CA SER A 89 9.92 0.41 14.35
C SER A 89 8.41 0.59 14.59
N ALA A 90 7.66 1.02 13.57
CA ALA A 90 6.19 1.02 13.59
C ALA A 90 5.60 -0.41 13.63
N TYR A 91 6.41 -1.40 13.21
CA TYR A 91 6.01 -2.81 13.07
C TYR A 91 6.43 -3.67 14.28
N ALA A 92 7.27 -3.13 15.18
CA ALA A 92 7.56 -3.73 16.49
C ALA A 92 6.52 -3.27 17.53
N ILE A 93 5.29 -3.77 17.40
CA ILE A 93 4.13 -3.35 18.21
C ILE A 93 4.25 -3.89 19.63
N TYR A 94 4.16 -3.00 20.63
CA TYR A 94 4.09 -3.42 22.04
C TYR A 94 2.69 -3.90 22.42
N ALA A 95 1.67 -3.16 22.00
CA ALA A 95 0.27 -3.51 22.19
C ALA A 95 -0.60 -2.87 21.09
N TYR A 96 -1.69 -3.54 20.73
CA TYR A 96 -2.73 -3.01 19.81
C TYR A 96 -3.65 -1.99 20.50
N GLU A 97 -3.03 -1.04 21.20
CA GLU A 97 -3.68 0.15 21.76
C GLU A 97 -3.16 1.38 21.00
N VAL A 98 -4.03 2.35 20.73
CA VAL A 98 -3.60 3.59 20.08
C VAL A 98 -2.67 4.34 21.03
N GLU A 99 -1.49 4.71 20.53
CA GLU A 99 -0.45 5.38 21.32
C GLU A 99 -1.00 6.62 22.04
N PRO A 100 -0.87 6.70 23.38
CA PRO A 100 -1.30 7.87 24.15
C PRO A 100 -0.68 9.20 23.68
N LEU A 101 0.58 9.19 23.22
CA LEU A 101 1.23 10.38 22.66
C LEU A 101 0.58 10.88 21.35
N LEU A 102 -0.19 10.04 20.66
CA LEU A 102 -0.99 10.43 19.49
C LEU A 102 -2.42 10.87 19.87
N GLY A 103 -2.80 10.80 21.15
CA GLY A 103 -4.13 11.12 21.66
C GLY A 103 -4.99 9.89 22.01
N GLY A 104 -4.48 8.68 21.76
CA GLY A 104 -5.17 7.44 22.09
C GLY A 104 -6.47 7.20 21.31
N ARG A 105 -7.24 6.21 21.77
CA ARG A 105 -8.45 5.72 21.09
C ARG A 105 -9.52 6.79 20.89
N ALA A 106 -9.69 7.68 21.86
CA ALA A 106 -10.71 8.73 21.80
C ALA A 106 -10.41 9.74 20.68
N GLU A 107 -9.15 10.13 20.52
CA GLU A 107 -8.76 11.07 19.48
C GLU A 107 -8.69 10.43 18.09
N LEU A 108 -8.37 9.13 17.99
CA LEU A 108 -8.51 8.38 16.74
C LEU A 108 -9.98 8.36 16.28
N ALA A 109 -10.92 8.11 17.20
CA ALA A 109 -12.35 8.13 16.89
C ALA A 109 -12.80 9.53 16.43
N ALA A 110 -12.38 10.59 17.13
CA ALA A 110 -12.68 11.97 16.73
C ALA A 110 -12.10 12.32 15.35
N LEU A 111 -10.88 11.87 15.05
CA LEU A 111 -10.30 12.05 13.71
C LEU A 111 -11.10 11.29 12.65
N ARG A 112 -11.49 10.04 12.90
CA ARG A 112 -12.32 9.25 11.97
C ARG A 112 -13.64 9.95 11.67
N GLU A 113 -14.34 10.46 12.68
CA GLU A 113 -15.58 11.22 12.48
C GLU A 113 -15.36 12.46 11.59
N ARG A 114 -14.28 13.20 11.83
CA ARG A 114 -13.93 14.39 11.04
C ARG A 114 -13.50 14.07 9.61
N LEU A 115 -12.88 12.93 9.37
CA LEU A 115 -12.58 12.40 8.04
C LEU A 115 -13.86 11.96 7.32
N GLN A 116 -14.75 11.24 8.00
CA GLN A 116 -16.02 10.77 7.46
C GLN A 116 -16.94 11.93 7.06
N ALA A 117 -16.97 13.01 7.83
CA ALA A 117 -17.70 14.24 7.49
C ALA A 117 -17.24 14.85 6.15
N ARG A 118 -16.04 14.49 5.68
CA ARG A 118 -15.42 14.91 4.41
C ARG A 118 -15.43 13.82 3.34
N GLY A 119 -16.08 12.68 3.60
CA GLY A 119 -16.13 11.54 2.69
C GLY A 119 -14.86 10.69 2.65
N LEU A 120 -13.92 10.90 3.57
CA LEU A 120 -12.70 10.10 3.69
C LEU A 120 -12.90 8.95 4.70
N ARG A 121 -12.44 7.76 4.31
CA ARG A 121 -12.34 6.60 5.22
C ARG A 121 -10.99 6.57 5.92
N LEU A 122 -10.92 5.81 7.01
CA LEU A 122 -9.70 5.58 7.78
C LEU A 122 -9.26 4.13 7.64
N MET A 123 -7.99 3.90 7.35
CA MET A 123 -7.35 2.59 7.36
C MET A 123 -6.15 2.57 8.31
N LEU A 124 -5.84 1.41 8.90
CA LEU A 124 -4.74 1.20 9.84
C LEU A 124 -3.91 -0.05 9.47
N ASP A 125 -2.75 -0.22 10.08
CA ASP A 125 -1.93 -1.43 9.95
C ASP A 125 -2.35 -2.55 10.89
N PHE A 126 -2.08 -3.79 10.49
CA PHE A 126 -2.08 -4.96 11.35
C PHE A 126 -0.86 -5.84 11.05
N VAL A 127 -0.12 -6.24 12.09
CA VAL A 127 1.07 -7.10 11.99
C VAL A 127 0.75 -8.47 12.57
N PRO A 128 0.48 -9.47 11.72
CA PRO A 128 0.07 -10.79 12.17
C PRO A 128 1.26 -11.67 12.57
N ASN A 129 2.45 -11.41 12.03
CA ASN A 129 3.57 -12.34 12.16
C ASN A 129 4.29 -12.22 13.52
N HIS A 130 4.37 -11.03 14.09
CA HIS A 130 5.15 -10.78 15.29
C HIS A 130 4.65 -9.57 16.08
N THR A 131 5.12 -9.45 17.31
CA THR A 131 5.08 -8.23 18.13
C THR A 131 6.49 -7.78 18.47
N SER A 132 6.67 -6.69 19.23
CA SER A 132 7.98 -6.38 19.83
C SER A 132 8.45 -7.48 20.79
N ALA A 133 9.76 -7.54 21.03
CA ALA A 133 10.40 -8.50 21.94
C ALA A 133 10.05 -8.29 23.43
N ASP A 134 9.40 -7.17 23.76
CA ASP A 134 8.92 -6.81 25.10
C ASP A 134 7.39 -6.66 25.17
N SER A 135 6.66 -7.15 24.16
CA SER A 135 5.23 -6.90 24.01
C SER A 135 4.38 -7.38 25.20
N LEU A 136 3.22 -6.75 25.36
CA LEU A 136 2.27 -7.14 26.40
C LEU A 136 1.82 -8.60 26.25
N TRP A 137 1.56 -9.03 25.00
CA TRP A 137 1.21 -10.42 24.71
C TRP A 137 2.29 -11.41 25.12
N LEU A 138 3.58 -11.11 24.87
CA LEU A 138 4.65 -12.02 25.28
C LEU A 138 4.75 -12.16 26.80
N ARG A 139 4.51 -11.05 27.51
CA ARG A 139 4.56 -11.04 28.97
C ARG A 139 3.39 -11.80 29.58
N GLU A 140 2.17 -11.61 29.08
CA GLU A 140 0.95 -12.15 29.69
C GLU A 140 0.60 -13.55 29.15
N HIS A 141 0.89 -13.79 27.86
CA HIS A 141 0.50 -14.97 27.11
C HIS A 141 1.68 -15.52 26.30
N PRO A 142 2.78 -15.96 26.94
CA PRO A 142 3.93 -16.48 26.22
C PRO A 142 3.59 -17.68 25.31
N GLY A 143 2.49 -18.41 25.57
CA GLY A 143 2.00 -19.50 24.74
C GLY A 143 1.59 -19.08 23.31
N TYR A 144 1.30 -17.80 23.06
CA TYR A 144 0.99 -17.30 21.71
C TYR A 144 2.20 -17.30 20.78
N PHE A 145 3.40 -17.56 21.29
CA PHE A 145 4.66 -17.40 20.57
C PHE A 145 5.31 -18.74 20.24
N VAL A 146 6.11 -18.76 19.17
CA VAL A 146 6.92 -19.94 18.83
C VAL A 146 7.97 -20.16 19.92
N GLN A 147 7.84 -21.28 20.64
CA GLN A 147 8.70 -21.59 21.78
C GLN A 147 10.04 -22.18 21.33
N GLY A 148 11.10 -21.79 22.05
CA GLY A 148 12.41 -22.40 21.98
C GLY A 148 12.77 -23.17 23.25
N THR A 149 13.86 -23.91 23.18
CA THR A 149 14.46 -24.62 24.31
C THR A 149 15.79 -23.97 24.73
N PRO A 150 16.33 -24.29 25.92
CA PRO A 150 17.69 -23.86 26.29
C PRO A 150 18.76 -24.28 25.27
N ARG A 151 18.54 -25.42 24.59
CA ARG A 151 19.43 -25.88 23.51
C ARG A 151 19.34 -24.96 22.30
N ASP A 152 18.15 -24.52 21.92
CA ASP A 152 17.96 -23.60 20.79
C ASP A 152 18.61 -22.26 21.07
N LEU A 153 18.40 -21.69 22.26
CA LEU A 153 19.09 -20.46 22.68
C LEU A 153 20.62 -20.61 22.62
N SER A 154 21.16 -21.74 23.08
CA SER A 154 22.61 -21.97 23.06
C SER A 154 23.21 -22.14 21.66
N LYS A 155 22.46 -22.70 20.71
CA LYS A 155 22.94 -23.02 19.35
C LYS A 155 22.57 -21.98 18.33
N ARG A 156 21.44 -21.30 18.53
CA ARG A 156 20.75 -20.40 17.62
C ARG A 156 20.28 -19.15 18.36
N GLY A 157 21.17 -18.53 19.12
CA GLY A 157 20.90 -17.25 19.80
C GLY A 157 20.65 -16.08 18.85
N ASP A 158 20.86 -16.29 17.54
CA ASP A 158 20.40 -15.41 16.45
C ASP A 158 18.89 -15.54 16.18
N MET A 159 18.30 -16.70 16.46
CA MET A 159 16.87 -16.98 16.22
C MET A 159 16.03 -16.96 17.49
N PHE A 160 16.61 -17.22 18.65
CA PHE A 160 15.88 -17.34 19.91
C PHE A 160 16.50 -16.43 20.97
N PHE A 161 15.64 -15.85 21.81
CA PHE A 161 16.04 -15.06 22.95
C PHE A 161 15.27 -15.49 24.20
N SER A 162 15.85 -15.21 25.37
CA SER A 162 15.17 -15.43 26.65
C SER A 162 14.57 -14.14 27.17
N THR A 163 13.36 -14.21 27.71
CA THR A 163 12.71 -13.11 28.43
C THR A 163 12.00 -13.62 29.68
N LEU A 164 11.40 -12.72 30.43
CA LEU A 164 10.58 -13.04 31.60
C LEU A 164 9.11 -12.78 31.29
N ASP A 165 8.26 -13.76 31.60
CA ASP A 165 6.82 -13.55 31.60
C ASP A 165 6.36 -12.69 32.80
N HIS A 166 5.07 -12.37 32.86
CA HIS A 166 4.49 -11.53 33.92
C HIS A 166 4.70 -12.12 35.33
N TRP A 167 4.85 -13.44 35.45
CA TRP A 167 5.12 -14.13 36.72
C TRP A 167 6.62 -14.25 37.04
N GLY A 168 7.49 -13.64 36.23
CA GLY A 168 8.94 -13.68 36.40
C GLY A 168 9.57 -15.02 36.00
N ARG A 169 8.86 -15.88 35.27
CA ARG A 169 9.40 -17.14 34.77
C ARG A 169 10.14 -16.90 33.47
N THR A 170 11.30 -17.53 33.33
CA THR A 170 12.06 -17.48 32.09
C THR A 170 11.33 -18.24 30.99
N THR A 171 11.08 -17.57 29.88
CA THR A 171 10.64 -18.17 28.63
C THR A 171 11.70 -17.96 27.54
N ILE A 172 11.75 -18.87 26.57
CA ILE A 172 12.62 -18.78 25.40
C ILE A 172 11.72 -18.78 24.19
N VAL A 173 11.78 -17.73 23.39
CA VAL A 173 10.92 -17.53 22.23
C VAL A 173 11.74 -17.15 21.01
N ALA A 174 11.19 -17.43 19.84
CA ALA A 174 11.84 -17.07 18.59
C ALA A 174 11.66 -15.58 18.27
N HIS A 175 12.66 -15.00 17.60
CA HIS A 175 12.53 -13.72 16.92
C HIS A 175 11.61 -13.85 15.70
N GLY A 176 10.84 -12.80 15.41
CA GLY A 176 10.05 -12.73 14.18
C GLY A 176 10.95 -12.85 12.97
N ARG A 177 10.49 -13.56 11.92
CA ARG A 177 11.22 -13.65 10.66
C ARG A 177 10.34 -13.99 9.48
N ASP A 178 10.92 -13.85 8.30
CA ASP A 178 10.55 -14.57 7.09
C ASP A 178 11.60 -15.68 6.78
N PRO A 179 11.33 -16.60 5.85
CA PRO A 179 12.23 -17.71 5.56
C PRO A 179 13.49 -17.33 4.79
N TYR A 180 13.55 -16.14 4.16
CA TYR A 180 14.62 -15.72 3.26
C TYR A 180 15.57 -14.67 3.87
N PHE A 181 15.18 -13.99 4.94
CA PHE A 181 16.04 -13.02 5.64
C PHE A 181 16.40 -13.45 7.08
N PRO A 182 17.42 -12.82 7.68
CA PRO A 182 17.73 -12.99 9.10
C PRO A 182 16.55 -12.58 10.00
N PRO A 183 16.44 -13.14 11.22
CA PRO A 183 15.39 -12.74 12.16
C PRO A 183 15.47 -11.27 12.58
N TRP A 184 14.31 -10.65 12.80
CA TRP A 184 14.19 -9.29 13.33
C TRP A 184 14.35 -9.31 14.85
N ILE A 185 15.53 -8.92 15.31
CA ILE A 185 15.99 -9.05 16.70
C ILE A 185 15.19 -8.25 17.74
N ASP A 186 14.41 -7.25 17.30
CA ASP A 186 13.54 -6.43 18.14
C ASP A 186 12.11 -6.99 18.24
N THR A 187 11.85 -8.16 17.67
CA THR A 187 10.51 -8.77 17.57
C THR A 187 10.46 -10.16 18.20
N ALA A 188 9.24 -10.60 18.53
CA ALA A 188 8.90 -11.94 19.00
C ALA A 188 7.87 -12.59 18.07
N GLN A 189 8.16 -13.82 17.62
CA GLN A 189 7.36 -14.53 16.63
C GLN A 189 6.07 -15.10 17.23
N LEU A 190 4.93 -14.69 16.68
CA LEU A 190 3.62 -15.27 17.01
C LEU A 190 3.45 -16.63 16.31
N ASN A 191 2.72 -17.53 16.96
CA ASN A 191 2.46 -18.89 16.47
C ASN A 191 1.12 -18.96 15.74
N ALA A 192 1.14 -18.87 14.40
CA ALA A 192 -0.06 -18.94 13.56
C ALA A 192 -0.85 -20.26 13.70
N PHE A 193 -0.27 -21.31 14.28
CA PHE A 193 -0.93 -22.60 14.52
C PHE A 193 -1.59 -22.70 15.89
N ASP A 194 -1.28 -21.78 16.81
CA ASP A 194 -1.87 -21.76 18.14
C ASP A 194 -3.32 -21.25 18.09
N ALA A 195 -4.24 -22.06 18.62
CA ALA A 195 -5.68 -21.77 18.55
C ALA A 195 -6.09 -20.62 19.49
N ASP A 196 -5.41 -20.43 20.62
CA ASP A 196 -5.66 -19.28 21.50
C ASP A 196 -5.20 -17.98 20.85
N TYR A 197 -4.04 -17.98 20.19
CA TYR A 197 -3.55 -16.85 19.42
C TYR A 197 -4.46 -16.49 18.24
N ARG A 198 -4.99 -17.47 17.49
CA ARG A 198 -5.99 -17.20 16.44
C ARG A 198 -7.24 -16.52 17.02
N ARG A 199 -7.75 -16.98 18.16
CA ARG A 199 -8.87 -16.33 18.87
C ARG A 199 -8.52 -14.90 19.30
N GLN A 200 -7.33 -14.69 19.86
CA GLN A 200 -6.85 -13.36 20.23
C GLN A 200 -6.77 -12.43 19.02
N THR A 201 -6.29 -12.93 17.88
CA THR A 201 -6.20 -12.20 16.62
C THR A 201 -7.60 -11.77 16.14
N ILE A 202 -8.58 -12.68 16.13
CA ILE A 202 -9.97 -12.37 15.76
C ILE A 202 -10.54 -11.28 16.68
N GLN A 203 -10.31 -11.38 17.99
CA GLN A 203 -10.78 -10.38 18.94
C GLN A 203 -10.11 -9.01 18.71
N THR A 204 -8.80 -8.99 18.48
CA THR A 204 -8.05 -7.77 18.21
C THR A 204 -8.48 -7.11 16.90
N LEU A 205 -8.59 -7.87 15.81
CA LEU A 205 -9.07 -7.31 14.54
C LEU A 205 -10.52 -6.86 14.59
N SER A 206 -11.37 -7.53 15.38
CA SER A 206 -12.75 -7.07 15.62
C SER A 206 -12.77 -5.73 16.36
N ASP A 207 -11.87 -5.54 17.34
CA ASP A 207 -11.72 -4.25 18.03
C ASP A 207 -11.14 -3.15 17.11
N ILE A 208 -10.20 -3.51 16.24
CA ILE A 208 -9.66 -2.59 15.21
C ILE A 208 -10.76 -2.21 14.20
N ALA A 209 -11.60 -3.16 13.77
CA ALA A 209 -12.71 -2.90 12.86
C ALA A 209 -13.77 -1.94 13.45
N ALA A 210 -13.89 -1.88 14.79
CA ALA A 210 -14.70 -0.86 15.44
C ALA A 210 -14.08 0.55 15.38
N GLN A 211 -12.78 0.67 15.08
CA GLN A 211 -12.00 1.91 15.11
C GLN A 211 -11.66 2.47 13.72
N CYS A 212 -11.65 1.66 12.66
CA CYS A 212 -11.40 2.11 11.28
C CYS A 212 -12.31 1.41 10.25
N ASP A 213 -12.13 1.74 8.97
CA ASP A 213 -12.93 1.23 7.85
C ASP A 213 -12.21 0.11 7.06
N GLY A 214 -10.91 -0.07 7.32
CA GLY A 214 -10.12 -1.16 6.75
C GLY A 214 -8.73 -1.27 7.37
N VAL A 215 -8.02 -2.32 6.97
CA VAL A 215 -6.70 -2.69 7.49
C VAL A 215 -5.78 -3.15 6.38
N ARG A 216 -4.51 -2.72 6.44
CA ARG A 216 -3.40 -3.32 5.69
C ARG A 216 -2.69 -4.32 6.60
N CYS A 217 -2.64 -5.58 6.18
CA CYS A 217 -1.99 -6.67 6.88
C CYS A 217 -0.56 -6.83 6.37
N ASP A 218 0.39 -6.59 7.25
CA ASP A 218 1.83 -6.70 7.01
C ASP A 218 2.22 -8.16 6.71
N MET A 219 3.07 -8.35 5.70
CA MET A 219 3.68 -9.62 5.32
C MET A 219 2.70 -10.80 5.37
N ALA A 220 1.50 -10.62 4.79
CA ALA A 220 0.37 -11.52 5.03
C ALA A 220 0.64 -12.96 4.58
N MET A 221 1.46 -13.15 3.55
CA MET A 221 1.84 -14.48 3.05
C MET A 221 2.59 -15.34 4.09
N LEU A 222 3.24 -14.74 5.11
CA LEU A 222 3.97 -15.48 6.14
C LEU A 222 3.05 -16.35 6.99
N MET A 223 1.77 -15.98 7.08
CA MET A 223 0.78 -16.68 7.89
C MET A 223 0.07 -17.82 7.15
N LEU A 224 0.36 -18.02 5.86
CA LEU A 224 -0.15 -19.17 5.11
C LEU A 224 0.39 -20.45 5.74
N ASN A 225 -0.47 -21.45 5.99
CA ASN A 225 -0.09 -22.59 6.82
C ASN A 225 1.16 -23.31 6.28
N SER A 226 1.26 -23.46 4.96
CA SER A 226 2.42 -24.09 4.31
C SER A 226 3.73 -23.33 4.53
N ILE A 227 3.69 -21.99 4.51
CA ILE A 227 4.88 -21.14 4.70
C ILE A 227 5.25 -21.10 6.17
N PHE A 228 4.28 -20.92 7.04
CA PHE A 228 4.49 -20.86 8.47
C PHE A 228 5.09 -22.17 9.01
N GLY A 229 4.48 -23.30 8.68
CA GLY A 229 4.95 -24.63 9.10
C GLY A 229 6.35 -24.97 8.58
N GLN A 230 6.67 -24.58 7.34
CA GLN A 230 8.01 -24.80 6.79
C GLN A 230 9.07 -23.90 7.44
N THR A 231 8.70 -22.66 7.79
CA THR A 231 9.60 -21.69 8.43
C THR A 231 9.95 -22.12 9.86
N TRP A 232 8.99 -22.69 10.57
CA TRP A 232 9.11 -23.07 11.99
C TRP A 232 9.15 -24.58 12.24
N ILE A 233 9.63 -25.35 11.25
CA ILE A 233 9.73 -26.81 11.34
C ILE A 233 10.43 -27.25 12.63
N GLY A 234 9.77 -28.13 13.39
CA GLY A 234 10.25 -28.64 14.67
C GLY A 234 9.98 -27.75 15.89
N HIS A 235 9.34 -26.58 15.70
CA HIS A 235 8.97 -25.64 16.76
C HIS A 235 7.47 -25.32 16.82
N VAL A 236 6.68 -25.87 15.89
CA VAL A 236 5.22 -25.74 15.83
C VAL A 236 4.59 -27.11 15.65
N ASP A 237 3.31 -27.23 16.03
CA ASP A 237 2.52 -28.44 15.85
C ASP A 237 2.18 -28.68 14.36
N ASP A 238 1.41 -29.73 14.08
CA ASP A 238 0.87 -29.98 12.75
C ASP A 238 -0.03 -28.80 12.29
N ALA A 239 0.01 -28.52 10.98
CA ALA A 239 -0.77 -27.42 10.41
C ALA A 239 -2.27 -27.59 10.70
N PRO A 240 -2.97 -26.53 11.16
CA PRO A 240 -4.42 -26.57 11.33
C PRO A 240 -5.17 -26.89 10.03
N GLU A 241 -6.34 -27.50 10.14
CA GLU A 241 -7.19 -27.82 8.98
C GLU A 241 -7.63 -26.57 8.21
N THR A 242 -7.86 -25.46 8.93
CA THR A 242 -8.23 -24.15 8.36
C THR A 242 -7.01 -23.28 8.13
N GLU A 243 -6.99 -22.59 6.98
CA GLU A 243 -6.01 -21.53 6.72
C GLU A 243 -6.21 -20.35 7.67
N TYR A 244 -5.09 -19.78 8.15
CA TYR A 244 -5.10 -18.69 9.12
C TYR A 244 -6.01 -17.52 8.69
N TRP A 245 -5.83 -17.00 7.47
CA TRP A 245 -6.61 -15.85 7.02
C TRP A 245 -8.05 -16.18 6.69
N ALA A 246 -8.32 -17.37 6.14
CA ALA A 246 -9.69 -17.79 5.86
C ALA A 246 -10.53 -17.83 7.15
N GLU A 247 -9.95 -18.33 8.24
CA GLU A 247 -10.57 -18.31 9.56
C GLU A 247 -10.69 -16.87 10.11
N VAL A 248 -9.58 -16.12 10.16
CA VAL A 248 -9.55 -14.79 10.79
C VAL A 248 -10.46 -13.80 10.07
N ILE A 249 -10.37 -13.71 8.73
CA ILE A 249 -11.12 -12.73 7.94
C ILE A 249 -12.62 -13.04 7.97
N SER A 250 -13.01 -14.32 7.86
CA SER A 250 -14.44 -14.68 7.90
C SER A 250 -15.10 -14.25 9.20
N HIS A 251 -14.48 -14.53 10.35
CA HIS A 251 -15.04 -14.12 11.65
C HIS A 251 -15.14 -12.61 11.82
N VAL A 252 -14.16 -11.83 11.33
CA VAL A 252 -14.24 -10.36 11.39
C VAL A 252 -15.34 -9.85 10.46
N LYS A 253 -15.45 -10.39 9.23
CA LYS A 253 -16.45 -9.97 8.26
C LYS A 253 -17.88 -10.40 8.62
N ASP A 254 -18.06 -11.45 9.42
CA ASP A 254 -19.37 -11.81 9.98
C ASP A 254 -19.95 -10.68 10.84
N ALA A 255 -19.10 -9.96 11.58
CA ALA A 255 -19.48 -8.81 12.40
C ALA A 255 -19.40 -7.46 11.64
N ALA A 256 -18.47 -7.33 10.69
CA ALA A 256 -18.23 -6.11 9.92
C ALA A 256 -18.05 -6.41 8.42
N PRO A 257 -19.16 -6.68 7.68
CA PRO A 257 -19.09 -7.12 6.27
C PRO A 257 -18.40 -6.14 5.32
N ASP A 258 -18.45 -4.84 5.62
CA ASP A 258 -17.86 -3.77 4.80
C ASP A 258 -16.40 -3.44 5.19
N PHE A 259 -15.83 -4.15 6.18
CA PHE A 259 -14.45 -3.91 6.62
C PHE A 259 -13.45 -4.44 5.60
N LEU A 260 -12.60 -3.54 5.09
CA LEU A 260 -11.70 -3.84 3.97
C LEU A 260 -10.37 -4.41 4.44
N PHE A 261 -9.94 -5.52 3.85
CA PHE A 261 -8.63 -6.13 4.08
C PHE A 261 -7.71 -5.98 2.87
N ILE A 262 -6.53 -5.38 3.08
CA ILE A 262 -5.41 -5.39 2.13
C ILE A 262 -4.33 -6.34 2.66
N ALA A 263 -3.86 -7.25 1.81
CA ALA A 263 -2.67 -8.05 2.10
C ALA A 263 -1.44 -7.39 1.44
N GLU A 264 -0.43 -7.07 2.25
CA GLU A 264 0.93 -7.02 1.71
C GLU A 264 1.35 -8.44 1.34
N ALA A 265 1.69 -8.63 0.07
CA ALA A 265 1.92 -9.94 -0.51
C ALA A 265 3.12 -9.89 -1.46
N TYR A 266 3.88 -10.99 -1.47
CA TYR A 266 5.03 -11.23 -2.31
C TYR A 266 5.02 -12.68 -2.80
N TRP A 267 6.00 -13.04 -3.62
CA TRP A 267 6.29 -14.41 -4.09
C TRP A 267 5.22 -15.04 -4.99
N GLY A 268 4.38 -14.24 -5.65
CA GLY A 268 3.33 -14.78 -6.53
C GLY A 268 2.14 -15.38 -5.77
N LEU A 269 2.00 -15.06 -4.47
CA LEU A 269 0.97 -15.59 -3.57
C LEU A 269 -0.25 -14.68 -3.45
N GLU A 270 -0.26 -13.57 -4.18
CA GLU A 270 -1.33 -12.57 -4.18
C GLU A 270 -2.68 -13.22 -4.47
N PHE A 271 -2.78 -14.01 -5.55
CA PHE A 271 -4.04 -14.67 -5.89
C PHE A 271 -4.48 -15.68 -4.82
N THR A 272 -3.53 -16.38 -4.18
CA THR A 272 -3.83 -17.31 -3.07
C THR A 272 -4.43 -16.56 -1.89
N LEU A 273 -3.86 -15.41 -1.50
CA LEU A 273 -4.38 -14.57 -0.42
C LEU A 273 -5.76 -13.98 -0.78
N GLN A 274 -5.99 -13.60 -2.03
CA GLN A 274 -7.33 -13.19 -2.50
C GLN A 274 -8.38 -14.30 -2.30
N GLN A 275 -8.02 -15.57 -2.49
CA GLN A 275 -8.92 -16.70 -2.22
C GLN A 275 -9.16 -16.95 -0.72
N GLN A 276 -8.30 -16.44 0.17
CA GLN A 276 -8.49 -16.55 1.62
C GLN A 276 -9.32 -15.41 2.22
N GLY A 277 -9.84 -14.49 1.40
CA GLY A 277 -10.81 -13.47 1.83
C GLY A 277 -10.31 -12.03 1.82
N PHE A 278 -9.04 -11.78 1.50
CA PHE A 278 -8.50 -10.43 1.33
C PHE A 278 -9.17 -9.70 0.17
N ASP A 279 -9.68 -8.50 0.38
CA ASP A 279 -10.32 -7.71 -0.69
C ASP A 279 -9.30 -7.31 -1.75
N TYR A 280 -8.12 -6.87 -1.31
CA TYR A 280 -7.02 -6.48 -2.19
C TYR A 280 -5.68 -7.07 -1.75
N THR A 281 -4.76 -7.20 -2.69
CA THR A 281 -3.36 -7.61 -2.46
C THR A 281 -2.41 -6.65 -3.14
N TYR A 282 -1.26 -6.39 -2.53
CA TYR A 282 -0.19 -5.63 -3.17
C TYR A 282 0.16 -6.20 -4.54
N ASP A 283 0.47 -5.30 -5.48
CA ASP A 283 0.97 -5.67 -6.80
C ASP A 283 2.45 -5.30 -6.94
N LYS A 284 3.28 -5.94 -6.12
CA LYS A 284 4.73 -5.76 -6.15
C LYS A 284 5.32 -6.16 -7.50
N VAL A 285 4.75 -7.17 -8.14
CA VAL A 285 5.17 -7.65 -9.45
C VAL A 285 5.04 -6.56 -10.51
N LEU A 286 3.94 -5.81 -10.54
CA LEU A 286 3.83 -4.67 -11.45
C LEU A 286 4.83 -3.57 -11.12
N TYR A 287 4.98 -3.23 -9.83
CA TYR A 287 5.98 -2.24 -9.39
C TYR A 287 7.38 -2.59 -9.90
N ASP A 288 7.83 -3.84 -9.70
CA ASP A 288 9.16 -4.29 -10.12
C ASP A 288 9.34 -4.21 -11.64
N ARG A 289 8.32 -4.61 -12.41
CA ARG A 289 8.36 -4.55 -13.87
C ARG A 289 8.41 -3.11 -14.39
N ILE A 290 7.72 -2.17 -13.73
CA ILE A 290 7.83 -0.73 -14.01
C ILE A 290 9.24 -0.24 -13.68
N ALA A 291 9.78 -0.62 -12.52
CA ALA A 291 11.11 -0.21 -12.06
C ALA A 291 12.21 -0.67 -13.04
N GLU A 292 12.18 -1.95 -13.42
CA GLU A 292 13.04 -2.56 -14.43
C GLU A 292 12.89 -1.92 -15.83
N GLY A 293 11.75 -1.26 -16.11
CA GLY A 293 11.47 -0.64 -17.40
C GLY A 293 11.12 -1.63 -18.51
N SER A 294 10.74 -2.86 -18.16
CA SER A 294 10.35 -3.88 -19.14
C SER A 294 8.86 -3.78 -19.46
N ILE A 295 8.55 -3.08 -20.55
CA ILE A 295 7.17 -2.85 -20.98
C ILE A 295 6.47 -4.15 -21.40
N GLU A 296 7.22 -5.12 -21.92
CA GLU A 296 6.73 -6.43 -22.33
C GLU A 296 6.27 -7.22 -21.10
N LYS A 297 7.07 -7.25 -20.03
CA LYS A 297 6.65 -7.86 -18.77
C LYS A 297 5.44 -7.13 -18.16
N VAL A 298 5.38 -5.80 -18.24
CA VAL A 298 4.19 -5.06 -17.79
C VAL A 298 2.96 -5.49 -18.60
N TYR A 299 3.07 -5.56 -19.92
CA TYR A 299 1.99 -6.03 -20.80
C TYR A 299 1.51 -7.44 -20.42
N ASP A 300 2.43 -8.38 -20.23
CA ASP A 300 2.11 -9.75 -19.82
C ASP A 300 1.42 -9.79 -18.45
N HIS A 301 1.83 -8.91 -17.52
CA HIS A 301 1.18 -8.79 -16.21
C HIS A 301 -0.28 -8.36 -16.33
N LEU A 302 -0.54 -7.35 -17.16
CA LEU A 302 -1.87 -6.78 -17.34
C LEU A 302 -2.80 -7.70 -18.12
N ASN A 303 -2.26 -8.70 -18.83
CA ASN A 303 -3.02 -9.78 -19.46
C ASN A 303 -3.47 -10.89 -18.51
N ALA A 304 -3.04 -10.86 -17.24
CA ALA A 304 -3.58 -11.78 -16.25
C ALA A 304 -5.10 -11.59 -16.06
N ILE A 305 -5.75 -12.59 -15.49
CA ILE A 305 -7.22 -12.60 -15.36
C ILE A 305 -7.75 -11.32 -14.70
N HIS A 306 -8.84 -10.79 -15.24
CA HIS A 306 -9.36 -9.47 -14.86
C HIS A 306 -9.75 -9.38 -13.38
N GLU A 307 -10.22 -10.48 -12.78
CA GLU A 307 -10.56 -10.56 -11.36
C GLU A 307 -9.35 -10.29 -10.46
N PHE A 308 -8.19 -10.85 -10.82
CA PHE A 308 -6.94 -10.57 -10.13
C PHE A 308 -6.58 -9.08 -10.23
N GLN A 309 -6.65 -8.51 -11.44
CA GLN A 309 -6.31 -7.10 -11.69
C GLN A 309 -7.20 -6.13 -10.91
N LYS A 310 -8.49 -6.44 -10.74
CA LYS A 310 -9.45 -5.63 -9.97
C LYS A 310 -9.17 -5.62 -8.47
N ARG A 311 -8.46 -6.63 -7.97
CA ARG A 311 -8.14 -6.82 -6.54
C ARG A 311 -6.65 -6.57 -6.26
N SER A 312 -5.96 -5.91 -7.17
CA SER A 312 -4.57 -5.48 -7.01
C SER A 312 -4.48 -4.07 -6.42
N VAL A 313 -3.54 -3.84 -5.51
CA VAL A 313 -3.11 -2.51 -5.04
C VAL A 313 -1.92 -2.05 -5.86
N ARG A 314 -2.10 -0.99 -6.62
CA ARG A 314 -1.11 -0.44 -7.55
C ARG A 314 -0.41 0.75 -6.92
N PHE A 315 0.92 0.72 -6.88
CA PHE A 315 1.74 1.79 -6.33
C PHE A 315 3.02 1.97 -7.15
N VAL A 316 3.61 3.16 -7.02
CA VAL A 316 4.94 3.50 -7.56
C VAL A 316 5.96 3.81 -6.46
N GLU A 317 5.49 3.94 -5.23
CA GLU A 317 6.25 4.03 -3.99
C GLU A 317 5.30 3.75 -2.81
N ASN A 318 5.86 3.37 -1.67
CA ASN A 318 5.21 3.24 -0.36
C ASN A 318 6.31 3.41 0.71
N HIS A 319 6.07 3.04 1.97
CA HIS A 319 7.10 3.11 3.01
C HIS A 319 8.31 2.17 2.79
N ASP A 320 8.14 1.03 2.12
CA ASP A 320 9.18 0.03 1.86
C ASP A 320 9.95 0.27 0.57
N GLU A 321 9.31 0.90 -0.42
CA GLU A 321 9.91 1.16 -1.71
C GLU A 321 10.62 2.54 -1.76
N PRO A 322 11.65 2.70 -2.60
CA PRO A 322 12.24 4.00 -2.87
C PRO A 322 11.22 5.04 -3.33
N ARG A 323 11.46 6.31 -3.00
CA ARG A 323 10.72 7.44 -3.57
C ARG A 323 10.80 7.39 -5.10
N ALA A 324 9.66 7.32 -5.78
CA ALA A 324 9.52 7.23 -7.22
C ALA A 324 10.30 8.35 -7.92
N ASN A 325 10.20 9.58 -7.44
CA ASN A 325 10.90 10.72 -8.05
C ASN A 325 12.43 10.63 -7.91
N ALA A 326 12.94 10.00 -6.85
CA ALA A 326 14.36 9.74 -6.70
C ALA A 326 14.83 8.55 -7.53
N HIS A 327 14.02 7.49 -7.61
CA HIS A 327 14.38 6.23 -8.22
C HIS A 327 14.19 6.23 -9.76
N PHE A 328 13.05 6.74 -10.23
CA PHE A 328 12.68 6.76 -11.64
C PHE A 328 13.02 8.08 -12.34
N GLY A 329 13.13 9.17 -11.56
CA GLY A 329 13.12 10.54 -12.08
C GLY A 329 11.70 11.01 -12.42
N GLU A 330 11.54 12.33 -12.59
CA GLU A 330 10.21 12.98 -12.70
C GLU A 330 9.39 12.45 -13.89
N ALA A 331 10.01 12.35 -15.08
CA ALA A 331 9.28 11.94 -16.29
C ALA A 331 8.69 10.53 -16.15
N LYS A 332 9.51 9.54 -15.75
CA LYS A 332 9.05 8.16 -15.55
C LYS A 332 8.08 8.06 -14.38
N THR A 333 8.25 8.86 -13.32
CA THR A 333 7.27 8.96 -12.22
C THR A 333 5.90 9.38 -12.74
N ARG A 334 5.82 10.39 -13.62
CA ARG A 334 4.54 10.83 -14.21
C ARG A 334 3.86 9.70 -15.00
N ALA A 335 4.58 9.05 -15.90
CA ALA A 335 4.02 7.97 -16.72
C ALA A 335 3.60 6.76 -15.89
N ALA A 336 4.44 6.32 -14.94
CA ALA A 336 4.12 5.21 -14.05
C ALA A 336 2.91 5.51 -13.15
N THR A 337 2.78 6.77 -12.68
CA THR A 337 1.64 7.19 -11.87
C THR A 337 0.35 7.19 -12.69
N ALA A 338 0.37 7.73 -13.91
CA ALA A 338 -0.80 7.68 -14.80
C ALA A 338 -1.24 6.24 -15.06
N LEU A 339 -0.28 5.31 -15.23
CA LEU A 339 -0.57 3.89 -15.35
C LEU A 339 -1.30 3.36 -14.11
N ILE A 340 -0.75 3.47 -12.90
CA ILE A 340 -1.40 2.91 -11.70
C ILE A 340 -2.76 3.57 -11.38
N CYS A 341 -2.92 4.86 -11.69
CA CYS A 341 -4.16 5.59 -11.41
C CYS A 341 -5.26 5.30 -12.43
N THR A 342 -4.94 4.78 -13.61
CA THR A 342 -5.95 4.48 -14.66
C THR A 342 -6.11 2.99 -14.95
N LEU A 343 -5.34 2.09 -14.35
CA LEU A 343 -5.58 0.63 -14.41
C LEU A 343 -6.74 0.18 -13.50
N PRO A 344 -7.34 -1.01 -13.70
CA PRO A 344 -8.22 -1.61 -12.70
C PRO A 344 -7.50 -1.90 -11.37
N GLY A 345 -8.27 -1.92 -10.29
CA GLY A 345 -7.77 -2.14 -8.93
C GLY A 345 -7.42 -0.84 -8.20
N MET A 346 -7.13 -0.98 -6.91
CA MET A 346 -6.86 0.12 -5.99
C MET A 346 -5.58 0.86 -6.39
N ALA A 347 -5.59 2.19 -6.26
CA ALA A 347 -4.39 3.01 -6.37
C ALA A 347 -3.92 3.43 -4.97
N LEU A 348 -2.66 3.19 -4.67
CA LEU A 348 -2.02 3.61 -3.43
C LEU A 348 -1.01 4.74 -3.74
N LEU A 349 -1.16 5.84 -3.03
CA LEU A 349 -0.30 7.02 -3.09
C LEU A 349 0.31 7.23 -1.70
N HIS A 350 1.57 7.64 -1.65
CA HIS A 350 2.31 7.78 -0.40
C HIS A 350 2.56 9.26 -0.03
N ASP A 351 2.60 9.56 1.27
CA ASP A 351 2.78 10.93 1.75
C ASP A 351 4.08 11.58 1.24
N GLY A 352 3.95 12.72 0.56
CA GLY A 352 5.05 13.42 -0.10
C GLY A 352 5.28 13.05 -1.57
N GLN A 353 4.58 12.03 -2.09
CA GLN A 353 4.68 11.63 -3.49
C GLN A 353 4.19 12.74 -4.43
N LEU A 354 3.07 13.39 -4.08
CA LEU A 354 2.49 14.49 -4.87
C LEU A 354 3.41 15.71 -4.92
N GLU A 355 4.12 15.97 -3.82
CA GLU A 355 5.09 17.05 -3.68
C GLU A 355 6.45 16.71 -4.31
N GLY A 356 6.64 15.47 -4.76
CA GLY A 356 7.89 15.03 -5.40
C GLY A 356 9.05 14.87 -4.44
N ARG A 357 8.78 14.56 -3.17
CA ARG A 357 9.81 14.21 -2.18
C ARG A 357 10.71 13.09 -2.68
N ARG A 358 11.98 13.14 -2.30
CA ARG A 358 13.04 12.26 -2.82
C ARG A 358 13.70 11.43 -1.73
N VAL A 359 13.62 11.87 -0.48
CA VAL A 359 14.17 11.11 0.65
C VAL A 359 13.21 10.00 1.07
N LYS A 360 13.69 8.75 1.04
CA LYS A 360 13.01 7.61 1.67
C LYS A 360 13.25 7.68 3.18
N LEU A 361 12.19 7.58 3.97
CA LEU A 361 12.28 7.66 5.43
C LEU A 361 12.38 6.26 6.04
N PRO A 362 13.35 6.01 6.93
CA PRO A 362 13.28 4.87 7.82
C PRO A 362 12.02 4.95 8.71
N VAL A 363 11.30 3.84 8.85
CA VAL A 363 10.07 3.75 9.68
C VAL A 363 10.33 3.99 11.17
N GLN A 364 11.61 4.03 11.56
CA GLN A 364 12.08 4.33 12.90
C GLN A 364 12.09 5.81 13.26
N LEU A 365 11.93 6.71 12.29
CA LEU A 365 12.00 8.15 12.52
C LEU A 365 10.64 8.78 12.76
N ALA A 366 10.60 9.75 13.66
CA ALA A 366 9.45 10.63 13.93
C ALA A 366 9.46 11.91 13.10
N ARG A 367 10.55 12.13 12.34
CA ARG A 367 10.81 13.36 11.59
C ARG A 367 11.30 13.04 10.19
N GLN A 368 10.87 13.89 9.27
CA GLN A 368 11.39 13.95 7.91
C GLN A 368 12.25 15.20 7.69
N PRO A 369 13.15 15.18 6.69
CA PRO A 369 13.89 16.38 6.31
C PRO A 369 12.97 17.39 5.61
N GLU A 370 13.43 18.64 5.60
CA GLU A 370 12.84 19.69 4.76
C GLU A 370 13.31 19.49 3.31
N GLU A 371 12.36 19.42 2.37
CA GLU A 371 12.63 19.26 0.94
C GLU A 371 11.90 20.35 0.14
N ALA A 372 12.54 20.84 -0.92
CA ALA A 372 11.88 21.74 -1.85
C ALA A 372 10.78 21.00 -2.61
N LEU A 373 9.55 21.53 -2.54
CA LEU A 373 8.39 20.91 -3.19
C LEU A 373 8.44 21.12 -4.71
N ASN A 374 8.05 20.10 -5.47
CA ASN A 374 7.96 20.15 -6.93
C ASN A 374 6.56 20.59 -7.38
N GLY A 375 6.39 21.88 -7.66
CA GLY A 375 5.11 22.44 -8.10
C GLY A 375 4.59 21.89 -9.44
N THR A 376 5.48 21.52 -10.36
CA THR A 376 5.12 20.91 -11.65
C THR A 376 4.52 19.54 -11.44
N LEU A 377 5.17 18.71 -10.62
CA LEU A 377 4.69 17.36 -10.32
C LEU A 377 3.38 17.42 -9.52
N ARG A 378 3.27 18.33 -8.54
CA ARG A 378 2.02 18.55 -7.80
C ARG A 378 0.85 18.91 -8.72
N SER A 379 1.06 19.82 -9.67
CA SER A 379 0.04 20.22 -10.65
C SER A 379 -0.37 19.05 -11.55
N TYR A 380 0.61 18.21 -11.93
CA TYR A 380 0.34 17.00 -12.70
C TYR A 380 -0.53 15.99 -11.93
N TYR A 381 -0.19 15.71 -10.66
CA TYR A 381 -1.01 14.85 -9.81
C TYR A 381 -2.43 15.38 -9.63
N GLN A 382 -2.59 16.69 -9.40
CA GLN A 382 -3.91 17.31 -9.29
C GLN A 382 -4.76 17.09 -10.55
N ALA A 383 -4.17 17.29 -11.74
CA ALA A 383 -4.87 17.05 -13.01
C ALA A 383 -5.23 15.56 -13.21
N LEU A 384 -4.29 14.66 -12.91
CA LEU A 384 -4.50 13.21 -13.03
C LEU A 384 -5.56 12.69 -12.05
N LEU A 385 -5.52 13.14 -10.80
CA LEU A 385 -6.52 12.77 -9.80
C LEU A 385 -7.89 13.33 -10.17
N GLN A 386 -7.96 14.56 -10.68
CA GLN A 386 -9.22 15.12 -11.16
C GLN A 386 -9.82 14.31 -12.33
N GLU A 387 -8.99 13.82 -13.26
CA GLU A 387 -9.43 12.94 -14.36
C GLU A 387 -9.94 11.58 -13.85
N THR A 388 -9.17 10.95 -12.96
CA THR A 388 -9.45 9.58 -12.48
C THR A 388 -10.66 9.46 -11.56
N ARG A 389 -11.22 10.60 -11.12
CA ARG A 389 -12.53 10.68 -10.46
C ARG A 389 -13.72 10.46 -11.39
N ALA A 390 -13.53 10.48 -12.71
CA ALA A 390 -14.62 10.27 -13.64
C ALA A 390 -15.27 8.87 -13.41
N PRO A 391 -16.62 8.75 -13.38
CA PRO A 391 -17.31 7.48 -13.09
C PRO A 391 -16.89 6.31 -13.99
N ILE A 392 -16.36 6.61 -15.18
CA ILE A 392 -15.88 5.60 -16.14
C ILE A 392 -14.77 4.71 -15.57
N TYR A 393 -13.90 5.21 -14.67
CA TYR A 393 -12.85 4.40 -14.05
C TYR A 393 -13.38 3.48 -12.93
N GLN A 394 -14.63 3.67 -12.51
CA GLN A 394 -15.30 2.85 -11.49
C GLN A 394 -16.26 1.84 -12.11
N GLN A 395 -16.98 2.26 -13.15
CA GLN A 395 -18.13 1.52 -13.71
C GLN A 395 -17.91 1.07 -15.16
N GLY A 396 -16.86 1.60 -15.81
CA GLY A 396 -16.58 1.31 -17.20
C GLY A 396 -16.00 -0.09 -17.41
N GLU A 397 -16.12 -0.56 -18.65
CA GLU A 397 -15.45 -1.75 -19.13
C GLU A 397 -14.02 -1.38 -19.50
N TRP A 398 -13.06 -2.05 -18.85
CA TRP A 398 -11.64 -1.91 -19.15
C TRP A 398 -11.22 -2.93 -20.20
N GLN A 399 -10.37 -2.51 -21.14
CA GLN A 399 -9.80 -3.36 -22.17
C GLN A 399 -8.34 -3.02 -22.42
N LEU A 400 -7.48 -4.04 -22.40
CA LEU A 400 -6.11 -3.96 -22.90
C LEU A 400 -6.09 -4.20 -24.42
N PHE A 401 -5.34 -3.39 -25.16
CA PHE A 401 -5.08 -3.58 -26.59
C PHE A 401 -3.72 -4.22 -26.82
N ASP A 402 -3.49 -4.74 -28.02
CA ASP A 402 -2.19 -5.30 -28.40
C ASP A 402 -1.07 -4.26 -28.22
N MET A 403 0.07 -4.73 -27.69
CA MET A 403 1.25 -3.90 -27.51
C MET A 403 1.73 -3.36 -28.86
N VAL A 404 2.03 -2.07 -28.92
CA VAL A 404 2.44 -1.41 -30.17
C VAL A 404 3.95 -1.51 -30.34
N ASN A 405 4.40 -2.23 -31.38
CA ASN A 405 5.81 -2.37 -31.74
C ASN A 405 6.74 -2.81 -30.58
N GLY A 406 6.20 -3.47 -29.55
CA GLY A 406 6.98 -3.79 -28.34
C GLY A 406 7.35 -2.59 -27.48
N GLY A 407 6.81 -1.40 -27.75
CA GLY A 407 7.27 -0.13 -27.19
C GLY A 407 6.21 0.67 -26.42
N LEU A 408 4.92 0.44 -26.68
CA LEU A 408 3.82 1.15 -26.01
C LEU A 408 2.78 0.20 -25.44
N LEU A 409 2.31 0.52 -24.23
CA LEU A 409 1.08 -0.03 -23.68
C LEU A 409 -0.10 0.82 -24.15
N ALA A 410 -1.18 0.17 -24.56
CA ALA A 410 -2.43 0.84 -24.86
C ALA A 410 -3.59 0.08 -24.23
N TYR A 411 -4.47 0.79 -23.54
CA TYR A 411 -5.70 0.25 -22.96
C TYR A 411 -6.75 1.34 -22.92
N GLY A 412 -8.00 0.96 -22.68
CA GLY A 412 -9.06 1.93 -22.57
C GLY A 412 -10.17 1.54 -21.61
N TRP A 413 -10.96 2.55 -21.28
CA TRP A 413 -12.19 2.42 -20.53
C TRP A 413 -13.36 2.86 -21.39
N ARG A 414 -14.48 2.15 -21.28
CA ARG A 414 -15.71 2.49 -21.98
C ARG A 414 -16.92 2.41 -21.04
N SER A 415 -17.82 3.37 -21.19
CA SER A 415 -19.17 3.35 -20.63
C SER A 415 -20.18 3.65 -21.75
N ALA A 416 -21.47 3.73 -21.42
CA ALA A 416 -22.49 4.10 -22.39
C ALA A 416 -22.24 5.48 -23.02
N ASP A 417 -21.75 6.44 -22.23
CA ASP A 417 -21.68 7.85 -22.62
C ASP A 417 -20.25 8.39 -22.80
N ALA A 418 -19.23 7.62 -22.44
CA ALA A 418 -17.84 8.07 -22.47
C ALA A 418 -16.86 6.95 -22.79
N ALA A 419 -15.74 7.33 -23.41
CA ALA A 419 -14.58 6.46 -23.61
C ALA A 419 -13.27 7.20 -23.32
N ARG A 420 -12.28 6.45 -22.80
CA ARG A 420 -10.93 6.91 -22.50
C ARG A 420 -9.91 5.96 -23.12
N LEU A 421 -9.02 6.46 -23.96
CA LEU A 421 -7.89 5.70 -24.49
C LEU A 421 -6.62 6.18 -23.80
N ILE A 422 -5.91 5.26 -23.15
CA ILE A 422 -4.67 5.53 -22.43
C ILE A 422 -3.52 4.85 -23.18
N ILE A 423 -2.45 5.60 -23.44
CA ILE A 423 -1.25 5.11 -24.12
C ILE A 423 -0.05 5.49 -23.26
N VAL A 424 0.79 4.51 -22.91
CA VAL A 424 1.91 4.72 -22.01
C VAL A 424 3.21 4.25 -22.64
N ASN A 425 4.18 5.15 -22.69
CA ASN A 425 5.59 4.85 -22.96
C ASN A 425 6.35 4.82 -21.64
N LEU A 426 6.90 3.65 -21.27
CA LEU A 426 7.78 3.49 -20.11
C LEU A 426 9.26 3.36 -20.49
N LYS A 427 9.60 3.51 -21.77
CA LYS A 427 10.98 3.47 -22.28
C LYS A 427 11.59 4.87 -22.27
N GLY A 428 12.94 4.90 -22.20
CA GLY A 428 13.74 6.12 -22.22
C GLY A 428 13.94 6.73 -23.62
N GLU A 429 13.20 6.25 -24.61
CA GLU A 429 13.25 6.66 -26.00
C GLU A 429 11.83 6.83 -26.54
N ALA A 430 11.66 7.74 -27.51
CA ALA A 430 10.38 7.96 -28.16
C ALA A 430 9.94 6.69 -28.90
N GLN A 431 8.65 6.41 -28.86
CA GLN A 431 8.07 5.24 -29.51
C GLN A 431 6.99 5.68 -30.47
N GLN A 432 6.94 5.05 -31.63
CA GLN A 432 5.95 5.30 -32.66
C GLN A 432 5.31 3.99 -33.11
N GLY A 433 4.05 4.05 -33.52
CA GLY A 433 3.38 2.91 -34.10
C GLY A 433 1.88 3.12 -34.23
N ILE A 434 1.17 2.01 -34.39
CA ILE A 434 -0.27 1.99 -34.62
C ILE A 434 -0.94 1.23 -33.49
N VAL A 435 -1.79 1.92 -32.72
CA VAL A 435 -2.67 1.28 -31.74
C VAL A 435 -3.87 0.68 -32.48
N ASN A 436 -3.99 -0.65 -32.46
CA ASN A 436 -5.14 -1.32 -33.05
C ASN A 436 -6.36 -1.22 -32.12
N LEU A 437 -7.36 -0.43 -32.53
CA LEU A 437 -8.61 -0.24 -31.78
C LEU A 437 -9.74 -1.16 -32.30
N GLY A 438 -9.40 -2.25 -32.99
CA GLY A 438 -10.36 -3.20 -33.56
C GLY A 438 -11.31 -3.83 -32.54
N GLY A 439 -10.91 -3.92 -31.28
CA GLY A 439 -11.77 -4.37 -30.18
C GLY A 439 -12.86 -3.36 -29.77
N TRP A 440 -12.81 -2.14 -30.31
CA TRP A 440 -13.80 -1.08 -30.12
C TRP A 440 -14.58 -0.82 -31.42
N ASP A 441 -15.30 -1.84 -31.88
CA ASP A 441 -16.10 -1.84 -33.11
C ASP A 441 -17.09 -0.66 -33.24
N TRP A 442 -17.65 -0.22 -32.12
CA TRP A 442 -18.56 0.93 -31.98
C TRP A 442 -17.99 2.24 -32.51
N LEU A 443 -16.66 2.39 -32.54
CA LEU A 443 -16.02 3.56 -33.13
C LEU A 443 -16.42 3.71 -34.60
N SER A 444 -16.64 2.63 -35.34
CA SER A 444 -16.98 2.67 -36.77
C SER A 444 -18.24 3.48 -37.13
N ALA A 445 -19.10 3.78 -36.14
CA ALA A 445 -20.36 4.48 -36.31
C ALA A 445 -20.24 6.00 -36.58
N ALA A 446 -19.10 6.62 -36.26
CA ALA A 446 -18.96 8.08 -36.34
C ALA A 446 -17.52 8.54 -36.61
N THR A 447 -17.34 9.85 -36.69
CA THR A 447 -16.05 10.52 -36.59
C THR A 447 -15.85 10.95 -35.14
N TRP A 448 -14.63 10.78 -34.63
CA TRP A 448 -14.30 11.02 -33.23
C TRP A 448 -13.18 12.04 -33.11
N GLU A 449 -13.30 12.92 -32.13
CA GLU A 449 -12.24 13.76 -31.63
C GLU A 449 -11.56 13.06 -30.45
N LEU A 450 -10.23 12.93 -30.53
CA LEU A 450 -9.38 12.46 -29.45
C LEU A 450 -8.69 13.67 -28.83
N ARG A 451 -9.06 14.00 -27.59
CA ARG A 451 -8.54 15.16 -26.86
C ARG A 451 -7.73 14.72 -25.65
N SER A 452 -6.47 15.11 -25.59
CA SER A 452 -5.60 14.79 -24.46
C SER A 452 -6.04 15.55 -23.20
N VAL A 453 -6.07 14.83 -22.08
CA VAL A 453 -6.44 15.39 -20.77
C VAL A 453 -5.27 16.09 -20.10
N LEU A 454 -4.08 15.48 -20.17
CA LEU A 454 -2.87 15.95 -19.51
C LEU A 454 -1.99 16.83 -20.42
N GLY A 455 -2.42 17.06 -21.66
CA GLY A 455 -1.71 17.88 -22.64
C GLY A 455 -2.67 18.63 -23.56
N SER A 456 -2.12 19.30 -24.57
CA SER A 456 -2.90 20.13 -25.50
C SER A 456 -3.23 19.44 -26.83
N SER A 457 -2.82 18.18 -27.02
CA SER A 457 -3.02 17.49 -28.30
C SER A 457 -4.51 17.17 -28.52
N ARG A 458 -4.97 17.46 -29.74
CA ARG A 458 -6.31 17.10 -30.22
C ARG A 458 -6.22 16.60 -31.65
N THR A 459 -6.98 15.56 -31.98
CA THR A 459 -7.00 15.06 -33.36
C THR A 459 -8.35 14.43 -33.70
N THR A 460 -8.82 14.64 -34.92
CA THR A 460 -10.09 14.08 -35.41
C THR A 460 -9.81 12.92 -36.36
N ARG A 461 -10.49 11.79 -36.18
CA ARG A 461 -10.33 10.59 -37.01
C ARG A 461 -11.68 9.97 -37.36
N ALA A 462 -11.80 9.48 -38.58
CA ALA A 462 -12.96 8.69 -38.96
C ALA A 462 -12.91 7.36 -38.20
N GLY A 463 -13.99 6.97 -37.52
CA GLY A 463 -13.97 5.79 -36.68
C GLY A 463 -13.78 4.48 -37.43
N LYS A 464 -14.19 4.41 -38.71
CA LYS A 464 -13.86 3.28 -39.59
C LYS A 464 -12.36 3.11 -39.78
N GLU A 465 -11.59 4.19 -39.80
CA GLU A 465 -10.13 4.16 -39.88
C GLU A 465 -9.53 3.70 -38.55
N LEU A 466 -10.05 4.20 -37.42
CA LEU A 466 -9.61 3.78 -36.08
C LEU A 466 -9.75 2.26 -35.87
N VAL A 467 -10.88 1.68 -36.30
CA VAL A 467 -11.15 0.24 -36.16
C VAL A 467 -10.33 -0.60 -37.14
N LYS A 468 -10.19 -0.17 -38.40
CA LYS A 468 -9.57 -0.97 -39.46
C LYS A 468 -8.05 -0.81 -39.53
N SER A 469 -7.57 0.42 -39.44
CA SER A 469 -6.18 0.80 -39.65
C SER A 469 -5.49 1.21 -38.35
N GLY A 470 -6.23 1.41 -37.26
CA GLY A 470 -5.69 1.83 -35.97
C GLY A 470 -5.40 3.32 -35.86
N LEU A 471 -4.94 3.74 -34.69
CA LEU A 471 -4.50 5.10 -34.39
C LEU A 471 -2.96 5.17 -34.48
N ALA A 472 -2.45 5.90 -35.46
CA ALA A 472 -1.02 6.23 -35.52
C ALA A 472 -0.66 7.19 -34.38
N VAL A 473 0.37 6.84 -33.61
CA VAL A 473 0.85 7.62 -32.46
C VAL A 473 2.36 7.72 -32.44
N GLU A 474 2.83 8.83 -31.89
CA GLU A 474 4.21 9.10 -31.49
C GLU A 474 4.16 9.56 -30.04
N VAL A 475 4.87 8.87 -29.16
CA VAL A 475 4.82 9.09 -27.72
C VAL A 475 6.24 9.26 -27.21
N GLU A 476 6.50 10.43 -26.65
CA GLU A 476 7.78 10.79 -26.04
C GLU A 476 8.22 9.80 -24.95
N PRO A 477 9.52 9.73 -24.63
CA PRO A 477 10.02 8.94 -23.52
C PRO A 477 9.22 9.20 -22.24
N TYR A 478 8.94 8.13 -21.49
CA TYR A 478 8.32 8.25 -20.17
C TYR A 478 7.07 9.14 -20.14
N THR A 479 6.18 8.96 -21.11
CA THR A 479 4.97 9.77 -21.26
C THR A 479 3.74 8.88 -21.26
N ALA A 480 2.71 9.33 -20.55
CA ALA A 480 1.36 8.77 -20.62
C ALA A 480 0.42 9.80 -21.26
N ILE A 481 -0.35 9.35 -22.25
CA ILE A 481 -1.39 10.14 -22.90
C ILE A 481 -2.74 9.54 -22.50
N ILE A 482 -3.64 10.38 -22.00
CA ILE A 482 -5.03 10.01 -21.71
C ILE A 482 -5.89 10.81 -22.68
N TYR A 483 -6.56 10.13 -23.60
CA TYR A 483 -7.49 10.73 -24.55
C TYR A 483 -8.93 10.55 -24.08
N HIS A 484 -9.69 11.65 -24.04
CA HIS A 484 -11.13 11.59 -24.21
C HIS A 484 -11.43 11.24 -25.66
N VAL A 485 -12.29 10.24 -25.89
CA VAL A 485 -12.79 9.91 -27.23
C VAL A 485 -14.23 10.39 -27.32
N GLU A 486 -14.43 11.54 -27.97
CA GLU A 486 -15.69 12.28 -28.04
C GLU A 486 -16.19 12.33 -29.49
N ARG A 487 -17.50 12.34 -29.70
CA ARG A 487 -18.06 12.41 -31.06
C ARG A 487 -17.82 13.82 -31.62
N ALA A 488 -17.24 13.89 -32.83
CA ALA A 488 -16.88 15.15 -33.49
C ALA A 488 -18.09 15.88 -34.11
#